data_AF-A0A6A2WV44-F1
#
_entry.id   AF-A0A6A2WV44-F1
#
_cell.length_a   1.000
_cell.length_b   1.000
_cell.length_c   1.000
_cell.angle_alpha   90.00
_cell.angle_beta   90.00
_cell.angle_gamma   90.00
#
_symmetry.space_group_name_H-M   'P 1'
#
loop_
_entity.id
_entity.type
_entity.pdbx_description
1 polymer ?
#
loop_
_entity_poly.entity_id
_entity_poly.type
_entity_poly.pdbx_seq_one_letter_code
_entity_poly.pdbx_strand_id
1 'polypeptide(L)'
;MMGCKVFEFLFWVSWILCLTLFSNGFTPADNYLIDCGSPSNTTVGDRFFLADNLASKLLSAPENVLGNTSKSVTSSDDSPLYQTARIFTGVSKYTFSISRSGRHWIRLYFYPFVHASYNTSTVKFDVSTENHVLLSSFSVQSLLVKELSVNVTTNSLAITFSPSHNSFAFINTLEVVLVPDQLIQDTAGSVQSLMGFQGLTLQALETVARVNMGGSTISYQNDTLWRTWVPDQRFLVGKNLALSVSNIRFVKYVEDGSTEYIAPNSVYGTCTRMNSVNDSSSNFNVTWEFDMDPGFQ
;
A
#
# COMPACT_ATOMS: atom_id res chain seq x y z
N MET A 1 -37.18 16.92 44.01
CA MET A 1 -36.57 15.81 43.24
C MET A 1 -36.47 16.14 41.73
N MET A 2 -35.89 17.29 41.36
CA MET A 2 -35.71 17.70 39.94
C MET A 2 -34.26 18.00 39.57
N GLY A 3 -33.31 17.85 40.50
CA GLY A 3 -31.88 18.08 40.26
C GLY A 3 -31.09 16.86 39.78
N CYS A 4 -31.44 15.64 40.21
CA CYS A 4 -30.68 14.44 39.85
C CYS A 4 -30.81 14.04 38.36
N LYS A 5 -31.98 14.24 37.75
CA LYS A 5 -32.21 13.82 36.36
C LYS A 5 -31.46 14.67 35.32
N VAL A 6 -31.17 15.94 35.64
CA VAL A 6 -30.42 16.85 34.75
C VAL A 6 -28.92 16.50 34.74
N PHE A 7 -28.40 16.05 35.88
CA PHE A 7 -26.98 15.66 36.02
C PHE A 7 -26.67 14.32 35.32
N GLU A 8 -27.59 13.35 35.35
CA GLU A 8 -27.46 12.10 34.58
C GLU A 8 -27.49 12.34 33.07
N PHE A 9 -28.33 13.26 32.60
CA PHE A 9 -28.42 13.61 31.18
C PHE A 9 -27.14 14.30 30.67
N LEU A 10 -26.53 15.18 31.47
CA LEU A 10 -25.27 15.83 31.13
C LEU A 10 -24.09 14.86 31.06
N PHE A 11 -24.06 13.83 31.94
CA PHE A 11 -23.05 12.77 31.88
C PHE A 11 -23.21 11.90 30.63
N TRP A 12 -24.45 11.59 30.23
CA TRP A 12 -24.73 10.82 29.02
C TRP A 12 -24.38 11.57 27.74
N VAL A 13 -24.69 12.87 27.67
CA VAL A 13 -24.32 13.74 26.54
C VAL A 13 -22.79 13.92 26.49
N SER A 14 -22.11 14.02 27.64
CA SER A 14 -20.64 14.06 27.71
C SER A 14 -19.98 12.75 27.27
N TRP A 15 -20.55 11.59 27.60
CA TRP A 15 -20.06 10.29 27.11
C TRP A 15 -20.30 10.09 25.61
N ILE A 16 -21.42 10.59 25.06
CA ILE A 16 -21.68 10.55 23.61
C ILE A 16 -20.78 11.55 22.86
N LEU A 17 -20.47 12.72 23.44
CA LEU A 17 -19.49 13.68 22.88
C LEU A 17 -18.03 13.23 23.04
N CYS A 18 -17.72 12.32 23.96
CA CYS A 18 -16.38 11.75 24.14
C CYS A 18 -16.13 10.50 23.26
N LEU A 19 -17.16 10.00 22.56
CA LEU A 19 -17.02 8.93 21.57
C LEU A 19 -16.69 9.45 20.16
N THR A 20 -16.66 10.76 19.95
CA THR A 20 -15.92 11.36 18.83
C THR A 20 -14.48 11.66 19.27
N LEU A 21 -13.80 10.64 19.79
CA LEU A 21 -12.33 10.62 19.72
C LEU A 21 -12.02 10.45 18.24
N PHE A 22 -11.71 11.57 17.60
CA PHE A 22 -11.24 11.65 16.22
C PHE A 22 -10.18 10.56 16.00
N SER A 23 -10.54 9.52 15.23
CA SER A 23 -9.52 8.85 14.45
C SER A 23 -8.97 9.92 13.51
N ASN A 24 -7.74 10.38 13.72
CA ASN A 24 -6.96 11.13 12.72
C ASN A 24 -6.58 10.18 11.55
N GLY A 25 -7.59 9.51 10.99
CA GLY A 25 -7.47 8.57 9.90
C GLY A 25 -7.71 9.31 8.59
N PHE A 26 -6.84 9.10 7.63
CA PHE A 26 -7.10 9.52 6.26
C PHE A 26 -8.40 8.87 5.76
N THR A 27 -9.35 9.67 5.30
CA THR A 27 -10.57 9.17 4.65
C THR A 27 -10.49 9.48 3.16
N PRO A 28 -10.13 8.50 2.30
CA PRO A 28 -10.04 8.71 0.87
C PRO A 28 -11.42 8.91 0.25
N ALA A 29 -11.52 9.73 -0.81
CA ALA A 29 -12.77 9.90 -1.55
C ALA A 29 -13.15 8.62 -2.31
N ASP A 30 -12.17 7.91 -2.86
CA ASP A 30 -12.31 6.59 -3.46
C ASP A 30 -11.56 5.56 -2.62
N ASN A 31 -12.29 4.58 -2.06
CA ASN A 31 -11.75 3.56 -1.17
C ASN A 31 -12.39 2.19 -1.45
N TYR A 32 -11.80 1.44 -2.37
CA TYR A 32 -12.26 0.09 -2.71
C TYR A 32 -11.29 -0.93 -2.14
N LEU A 33 -11.73 -1.67 -1.14
CA LEU A 33 -10.97 -2.76 -0.52
C LEU A 33 -11.77 -4.05 -0.74
N ILE A 34 -11.22 -5.02 -1.48
CA ILE A 34 -11.93 -6.24 -1.88
C ILE A 34 -11.13 -7.46 -1.44
N ASP A 35 -11.76 -8.32 -0.64
CA ASP A 35 -11.23 -9.64 -0.28
C ASP A 35 -11.69 -10.67 -1.33
N CYS A 36 -10.80 -10.98 -2.26
CA CYS A 36 -11.12 -11.72 -3.48
C CYS A 36 -11.34 -13.21 -3.19
N GLY A 37 -12.43 -13.75 -3.73
CA GLY A 37 -12.92 -15.10 -3.45
C GLY A 37 -13.52 -15.32 -2.06
N SER A 38 -13.56 -14.31 -1.19
CA SER A 38 -14.09 -14.45 0.15
C SER A 38 -15.62 -14.43 0.17
N PRO A 39 -16.28 -15.32 0.93
CA PRO A 39 -17.74 -15.35 1.06
C PRO A 39 -18.29 -14.30 2.04
N SER A 40 -17.42 -13.65 2.82
CA SER A 40 -17.80 -12.74 3.90
C SER A 40 -16.83 -11.56 3.98
N ASN A 41 -17.27 -10.45 4.58
CA ASN A 41 -16.40 -9.29 4.77
C ASN A 41 -15.28 -9.63 5.75
N THR A 42 -14.12 -9.01 5.55
CA THR A 42 -12.93 -9.23 6.34
C THR A 42 -12.45 -7.92 6.93
N THR A 43 -12.11 -7.91 8.22
CA THR A 43 -11.57 -6.74 8.91
C THR A 43 -10.13 -7.01 9.31
N VAL A 44 -9.23 -6.09 8.94
CA VAL A 44 -7.81 -6.14 9.31
C VAL A 44 -7.40 -4.79 9.87
N GLY A 45 -7.19 -4.73 11.19
CA GLY A 45 -7.04 -3.47 11.91
C GLY A 45 -8.30 -2.61 11.79
N ASP A 46 -8.17 -1.40 11.28
CA ASP A 46 -9.24 -0.44 10.98
C ASP A 46 -9.76 -0.53 9.54
N ARG A 47 -9.19 -1.42 8.72
CA ARG A 47 -9.57 -1.61 7.32
C ARG A 47 -10.67 -2.65 7.17
N PHE A 48 -11.70 -2.29 6.41
CA PHE A 48 -12.84 -3.14 6.10
C PHE A 48 -12.83 -3.54 4.63
N PHE A 49 -12.64 -4.83 4.36
CA PHE A 49 -12.60 -5.42 3.03
C PHE A 49 -13.94 -6.05 2.69
N LEU A 50 -14.48 -5.65 1.54
CA LEU A 50 -15.75 -6.13 1.02
C LEU A 50 -15.58 -7.55 0.48
N ALA A 51 -16.52 -8.43 0.83
CA ALA A 51 -16.60 -9.77 0.28
C ALA A 51 -16.71 -9.74 -1.25
N ASP A 52 -16.12 -10.73 -1.90
CA ASP A 52 -16.04 -10.80 -3.34
C ASP A 52 -17.41 -10.81 -4.03
N ASN A 53 -18.37 -11.56 -3.48
CA ASN A 53 -19.74 -11.61 -3.99
C ASN A 53 -20.47 -10.26 -3.94
N LEU A 54 -20.17 -9.42 -2.94
CA LEU A 54 -20.71 -8.07 -2.81
C LEU A 54 -20.02 -7.09 -3.78
N ALA A 55 -18.75 -7.33 -4.10
CA ALA A 55 -17.98 -6.61 -5.10
C ALA A 55 -18.26 -7.07 -6.55
N SER A 56 -19.06 -8.12 -6.76
CA SER A 56 -19.28 -8.76 -8.06
C SER A 56 -19.74 -7.82 -9.18
N LYS A 57 -20.45 -6.72 -8.86
CA LYS A 57 -20.87 -5.70 -9.84
C LYS A 57 -19.70 -4.94 -10.46
N LEU A 58 -18.55 -4.91 -9.78
CA LEU A 58 -17.33 -4.27 -10.26
C LEU A 58 -16.57 -5.18 -11.23
N LEU A 59 -16.83 -6.48 -11.22
CA LEU A 59 -16.06 -7.47 -11.95
C LEU A 59 -16.81 -7.97 -13.19
N SER A 60 -16.11 -7.96 -14.33
CA SER A 60 -16.48 -8.71 -15.52
C SER A 60 -15.46 -9.83 -15.74
N ALA A 61 -15.91 -11.08 -15.68
CA ALA A 61 -15.09 -12.27 -15.88
C ALA A 61 -15.89 -13.33 -16.65
N PRO A 62 -15.24 -14.18 -17.47
CA PRO A 62 -15.92 -15.22 -18.24
C PRO A 62 -16.47 -16.33 -17.34
N GLU A 63 -15.79 -16.60 -16.23
CA GLU A 63 -16.14 -17.66 -15.28
C GLU A 63 -16.04 -17.15 -13.85
N ASN A 64 -16.77 -17.80 -12.94
CA ASN A 64 -16.75 -17.51 -11.52
C ASN A 64 -15.97 -18.59 -10.77
N VAL A 65 -14.64 -18.51 -10.81
CA VAL A 65 -13.75 -19.48 -10.16
C VAL A 65 -13.13 -18.88 -8.90
N LEU A 66 -13.30 -19.56 -7.77
CA LEU A 66 -12.77 -19.17 -6.47
C LEU A 66 -11.78 -20.24 -5.98
N GLY A 67 -10.68 -19.79 -5.39
CA GLY A 67 -9.68 -20.65 -4.77
C GLY A 67 -9.64 -20.46 -3.27
N ASN A 68 -9.56 -21.57 -2.53
CA ASN A 68 -9.22 -21.53 -1.11
C ASN A 68 -7.73 -21.81 -0.97
N THR A 69 -7.00 -20.92 -0.31
CA THR A 69 -5.58 -21.09 -0.05
C THR A 69 -5.44 -21.94 1.21
N SER A 70 -5.21 -23.24 1.03
CA SER A 70 -5.29 -24.24 2.11
C SER A 70 -4.22 -24.09 3.20
N LYS A 71 -3.33 -23.11 3.05
CA LYS A 71 -2.21 -22.87 3.96
C LYS A 71 -2.46 -21.56 4.71
N SER A 72 -2.56 -21.67 6.02
CA SER A 72 -2.46 -20.51 6.92
C SER A 72 -1.16 -19.79 6.61
N VAL A 73 -1.27 -18.57 6.09
CA VAL A 73 -0.15 -17.64 6.03
C VAL A 73 0.28 -17.37 7.47
N THR A 74 1.57 -17.58 7.75
CA THR A 74 2.21 -17.35 9.05
C THR A 74 1.90 -15.96 9.60
N SER A 75 1.39 -15.90 10.84
CA SER A 75 1.37 -14.84 11.87
C SER A 75 1.54 -13.36 11.48
N SER A 76 1.08 -12.90 10.32
CA SER A 76 0.92 -11.47 10.02
C SER A 76 -0.51 -11.05 10.27
N ASP A 77 -0.72 -9.79 10.66
CA ASP A 77 -2.05 -9.22 10.87
C ASP A 77 -2.89 -9.24 9.56
N ASP A 78 -2.22 -9.23 8.41
CA ASP A 78 -2.84 -9.32 7.07
C ASP A 78 -3.18 -10.76 6.63
N SER A 79 -2.87 -11.79 7.42
CA SER A 79 -3.11 -13.21 7.08
C SER A 79 -4.54 -13.50 6.56
N PRO A 80 -5.62 -12.88 7.08
CA PRO A 80 -6.96 -13.05 6.55
C PRO A 80 -7.10 -12.72 5.05
N LEU A 81 -6.38 -11.71 4.55
CA LEU A 81 -6.46 -11.22 3.16
C LEU A 81 -5.88 -12.17 2.11
N TYR A 82 -5.30 -13.29 2.56
CA TYR A 82 -4.68 -14.29 1.70
C TYR A 82 -5.40 -15.64 1.72
N GLN A 83 -6.46 -15.82 2.52
CA GLN A 83 -7.13 -17.11 2.73
C GLN A 83 -7.94 -17.59 1.53
N THR A 84 -8.42 -16.64 0.72
CA THR A 84 -9.14 -16.91 -0.52
C THR A 84 -8.46 -16.19 -1.67
N ALA A 85 -8.81 -16.62 -2.88
CA ALA A 85 -8.42 -15.96 -4.10
C ALA A 85 -9.55 -16.05 -5.12
N ARG A 86 -9.59 -15.07 -6.01
CA ARG A 86 -10.33 -15.18 -7.27
C ARG A 86 -9.38 -15.64 -8.37
N ILE A 87 -9.85 -16.55 -9.21
CA ILE A 87 -9.11 -17.12 -10.34
C ILE A 87 -9.75 -16.69 -11.65
N PHE A 88 -8.94 -16.24 -12.60
CA PHE A 88 -9.36 -15.79 -13.92
C PHE A 88 -8.82 -16.72 -14.99
N THR A 89 -9.71 -17.48 -15.62
CA THR A 89 -9.40 -18.43 -16.73
C THR A 89 -9.38 -17.75 -18.09
N GLY A 90 -9.78 -16.48 -18.17
CA GLY A 90 -9.66 -15.62 -19.33
C GLY A 90 -9.58 -14.15 -18.94
N VAL A 91 -9.50 -13.26 -19.93
CA VAL A 91 -9.39 -11.81 -19.70
C VAL A 91 -10.55 -11.33 -18.83
N SER A 92 -10.20 -10.75 -17.69
CA SER A 92 -11.17 -10.31 -16.67
C SER A 92 -10.85 -8.89 -16.24
N LYS A 93 -11.86 -8.12 -15.88
CA LYS A 93 -11.73 -6.68 -15.64
C LYS A 93 -12.53 -6.25 -14.41
N TYR A 94 -11.85 -5.61 -13.45
CA TYR A 94 -12.50 -4.80 -12.44
C TYR A 94 -12.68 -3.37 -12.96
N THR A 95 -13.85 -2.78 -12.76
CA THR A 95 -14.16 -1.40 -13.14
C THR A 95 -14.67 -0.63 -11.92
N PHE A 96 -13.99 0.46 -11.60
CA PHE A 96 -14.29 1.32 -10.45
C PHE A 96 -14.80 2.66 -10.93
N SER A 97 -15.84 3.18 -10.28
CA SER A 97 -16.26 4.57 -10.45
C SER A 97 -15.34 5.47 -9.65
N ILE A 98 -14.78 6.50 -10.28
CA ILE A 98 -13.84 7.43 -9.65
C ILE A 98 -14.59 8.72 -9.33
N SER A 99 -14.72 9.01 -8.03
CA SER A 99 -15.42 10.19 -7.54
C SER A 99 -14.59 11.46 -7.70
N ARG A 100 -13.26 11.35 -7.61
CA ARG A 100 -12.34 12.47 -7.79
C ARG A 100 -11.14 12.06 -8.63
N SER A 101 -10.86 12.83 -9.68
CA SER A 101 -9.63 12.68 -10.45
C SER A 101 -8.41 12.86 -9.55
N GLY A 102 -7.38 12.08 -9.79
CA GLY A 102 -6.14 12.16 -9.04
C GLY A 102 -5.40 10.84 -9.00
N ARG A 103 -4.33 10.82 -8.21
CA ARG A 103 -3.47 9.66 -8.10
C ARG A 103 -4.12 8.61 -7.20
N HIS A 104 -4.21 7.39 -7.70
CA HIS A 104 -4.75 6.24 -7.00
C HIS A 104 -3.64 5.22 -6.77
N TRP A 105 -3.58 4.66 -5.56
CA TRP A 105 -2.88 3.42 -5.35
C TRP A 105 -3.72 2.25 -5.79
N ILE A 106 -3.04 1.28 -6.39
CA ILE A 106 -3.54 -0.05 -6.70
C ILE A 106 -2.63 -1.01 -5.93
N ARG A 107 -3.14 -1.67 -4.90
CA ARG A 107 -2.40 -2.72 -4.19
C ARG A 107 -2.97 -4.08 -4.56
N LEU A 108 -2.09 -4.97 -5.01
CA LEU A 108 -2.43 -6.30 -5.46
C LEU A 108 -1.75 -7.31 -4.55
N TYR A 109 -2.55 -8.09 -3.84
CA TYR A 109 -2.09 -9.08 -2.86
C TYR A 109 -2.08 -10.45 -3.52
N PHE A 110 -0.94 -11.12 -3.46
CA PHE A 110 -0.76 -12.46 -4.02
C PHE A 110 -0.13 -13.40 -2.99
N TYR A 111 -0.75 -14.55 -2.82
CA TYR A 111 -0.22 -15.68 -2.08
C TYR A 111 -0.29 -16.92 -2.98
N PRO A 112 0.83 -17.59 -3.29
CA PRO A 112 0.80 -18.76 -4.15
C PRO A 112 0.19 -19.98 -3.44
N PHE A 113 -0.70 -20.71 -4.13
CA PHE A 113 -1.42 -21.87 -3.62
C PHE A 113 -1.66 -22.94 -4.70
N VAL A 114 -2.17 -24.09 -4.28
CA VAL A 114 -2.70 -25.13 -5.17
C VAL A 114 -4.14 -25.40 -4.77
N HIS A 115 -5.07 -25.34 -5.73
CA HIS A 115 -6.48 -25.58 -5.52
C HIS A 115 -7.07 -26.34 -6.71
N ALA A 116 -7.54 -27.57 -6.49
CA ALA A 116 -7.99 -28.46 -7.57
C ALA A 116 -6.94 -28.56 -8.70
N SER A 117 -7.30 -28.23 -9.94
CA SER A 117 -6.39 -28.20 -11.09
C SER A 117 -5.56 -26.90 -11.22
N TYR A 118 -5.80 -25.91 -10.37
CA TYR A 118 -5.11 -24.61 -10.41
C TYR A 118 -3.87 -24.64 -9.52
N ASN A 119 -2.70 -24.64 -10.16
CA ASN A 119 -1.42 -24.54 -9.48
C ASN A 119 -0.79 -23.17 -9.78
N THR A 120 -0.69 -22.30 -8.77
CA THR A 120 -0.20 -20.93 -9.00
C THR A 120 1.30 -20.86 -9.29
N SER A 121 2.07 -21.94 -9.06
CA SER A 121 3.51 -21.94 -9.33
C SER A 121 3.86 -21.84 -10.82
N THR A 122 2.92 -22.16 -11.71
CA THR A 122 3.11 -22.14 -13.17
C THR A 122 2.39 -20.98 -13.84
N VAL A 123 1.81 -20.06 -13.08
CA VAL A 123 1.01 -18.96 -13.65
C VAL A 123 1.90 -17.92 -14.29
N LYS A 124 1.40 -17.43 -15.42
CA LYS A 124 1.85 -16.23 -16.09
C LYS A 124 0.65 -15.43 -16.56
N PHE A 125 0.64 -14.15 -16.23
CA PHE A 125 -0.41 -13.23 -16.63
C PHE A 125 0.08 -11.79 -16.59
N ASP A 126 -0.64 -10.91 -17.26
CA ASP A 126 -0.43 -9.47 -17.21
C ASP A 126 -1.52 -8.81 -16.37
N VAL A 127 -1.18 -7.67 -15.76
CA VAL A 127 -2.14 -6.76 -15.14
C VAL A 127 -1.96 -5.39 -15.76
N SER A 128 -3.03 -4.77 -16.24
CA SER A 128 -2.97 -3.47 -16.90
C SER A 128 -4.15 -2.58 -16.54
N THR A 129 -3.94 -1.28 -16.69
CA THR A 129 -5.02 -0.31 -16.87
C THR A 129 -5.23 -0.06 -18.36
N GLU A 130 -6.04 0.94 -18.71
CA GLU A 130 -6.24 1.36 -20.09
C GLU A 130 -4.96 1.91 -20.73
N ASN A 131 -4.13 2.61 -19.94
CA ASN A 131 -2.99 3.37 -20.45
C ASN A 131 -1.64 2.78 -20.02
N HIS A 132 -1.61 1.86 -19.05
CA HIS A 132 -0.38 1.35 -18.47
C HIS A 132 -0.43 -0.16 -18.29
N VAL A 133 0.63 -0.86 -18.69
CA VAL A 133 0.88 -2.23 -18.24
C VAL A 133 1.52 -2.13 -16.87
N LEU A 134 0.84 -2.63 -15.84
CA LEU A 134 1.29 -2.55 -14.45
C LEU A 134 2.21 -3.72 -14.08
N LEU A 135 1.85 -4.92 -14.54
CA LEU A 135 2.63 -6.15 -14.35
C LEU A 135 2.65 -6.90 -15.68
N SER A 136 3.82 -7.36 -16.12
CA SER A 136 3.98 -8.07 -17.40
C SER A 136 4.68 -9.42 -17.21
N SER A 137 4.18 -10.45 -17.89
CA SER A 137 4.61 -11.84 -17.77
C SER A 137 4.79 -12.26 -16.30
N PHE A 138 3.87 -11.80 -15.44
CA PHE A 138 4.04 -11.83 -14.01
C PHE A 138 3.86 -13.24 -13.44
N SER A 139 4.71 -13.59 -12.50
CA SER A 139 4.69 -14.87 -11.78
C SER A 139 4.84 -14.63 -10.28
N VAL A 140 4.21 -15.49 -9.47
CA VAL A 140 4.19 -15.34 -8.01
C VAL A 140 4.89 -16.54 -7.37
N GLN A 141 6.08 -16.30 -6.81
CA GLN A 141 6.88 -17.36 -6.16
C GLN A 141 6.70 -17.39 -4.64
N SER A 142 6.37 -16.26 -4.03
CA SER A 142 6.16 -16.10 -2.59
C SER A 142 5.01 -15.13 -2.33
N LEU A 143 4.59 -15.05 -1.06
CA LEU A 143 3.68 -14.01 -0.62
C LEU A 143 4.27 -12.63 -0.94
N LEU A 144 3.50 -11.78 -1.62
CA LEU A 144 3.91 -10.41 -1.92
C LEU A 144 2.71 -9.49 -2.13
N VAL A 145 2.96 -8.20 -1.93
CA VAL A 145 2.03 -7.11 -2.28
C VAL A 145 2.72 -6.23 -3.32
N LYS A 146 2.08 -6.02 -4.47
CA LYS A 146 2.50 -5.01 -5.45
C LYS A 146 1.73 -3.73 -5.16
N GLU A 147 2.43 -2.67 -4.78
CA GLU A 147 1.85 -1.33 -4.60
C GLU A 147 2.21 -0.47 -5.79
N LEU A 148 1.21 -0.18 -6.62
CA LEU A 148 1.31 0.56 -7.86
C LEU A 148 0.55 1.87 -7.70
N SER A 149 0.94 2.90 -8.45
CA SER A 149 0.31 4.21 -8.41
C SER A 149 0.07 4.73 -9.82
N VAL A 150 -1.18 5.06 -10.13
CA VAL A 150 -1.57 5.60 -11.43
C VAL A 150 -2.34 6.90 -11.24
N ASN A 151 -2.16 7.83 -12.17
CA ASN A 151 -2.98 9.03 -12.20
C ASN A 151 -4.24 8.77 -13.01
N VAL A 152 -5.41 9.02 -12.43
CA VAL A 152 -6.71 8.79 -13.07
C VAL A 152 -7.41 10.12 -13.30
N THR A 153 -7.60 10.48 -14.56
CA THR A 153 -8.25 11.74 -14.97
C THR A 153 -9.68 11.55 -15.46
N THR A 154 -10.11 10.30 -15.61
CA THR A 154 -11.45 9.88 -16.03
C THR A 154 -12.34 9.60 -14.82
N ASN A 155 -13.64 9.43 -15.06
CA ASN A 155 -14.61 9.04 -14.03
C ASN A 155 -14.62 7.53 -13.73
N SER A 156 -13.71 6.76 -14.34
CA SER A 156 -13.61 5.33 -14.15
C SER A 156 -12.18 4.83 -14.26
N LEU A 157 -11.86 3.79 -13.52
CA LEU A 157 -10.60 3.06 -13.60
C LEU A 157 -10.90 1.59 -13.86
N ALA A 158 -10.36 1.07 -14.96
CA ALA A 158 -10.39 -0.35 -15.27
C ALA A 158 -9.05 -1.01 -14.95
N ILE A 159 -9.07 -2.14 -14.23
CA ILE A 159 -7.92 -3.01 -13.98
C ILE A 159 -8.20 -4.36 -14.64
N THR A 160 -7.38 -4.72 -15.61
CA THR A 160 -7.55 -5.91 -16.45
C THR A 160 -6.50 -6.95 -16.11
N PHE A 161 -6.93 -8.17 -15.85
CA PHE A 161 -6.11 -9.36 -15.66
C PHE A 161 -6.16 -10.19 -16.94
N SER A 162 -4.99 -10.43 -17.54
CA SER A 162 -4.88 -11.11 -18.84
C SER A 162 -3.99 -12.35 -18.71
N PRO A 163 -4.57 -13.54 -18.54
CA PRO A 163 -3.79 -14.78 -18.52
C PRO A 163 -3.01 -15.01 -19.82
N SER A 164 -1.79 -15.52 -19.72
CA SER A 164 -1.06 -16.02 -20.89
C SER A 164 -1.71 -17.29 -21.46
N HIS A 165 -1.30 -17.69 -22.67
CA HIS A 165 -1.81 -18.91 -23.30
C HIS A 165 -1.60 -20.14 -22.40
N ASN A 166 -2.63 -20.97 -22.24
CA ASN A 166 -2.67 -22.13 -21.34
C ASN A 166 -2.29 -21.82 -19.88
N SER A 167 -2.59 -20.60 -19.42
CA SER A 167 -2.36 -20.13 -18.06
C SER A 167 -3.67 -19.55 -17.48
N PHE A 168 -3.61 -19.11 -16.23
CA PHE A 168 -4.67 -18.36 -15.55
C PHE A 168 -4.04 -17.21 -14.75
N ALA A 169 -4.87 -16.24 -14.36
CA ALA A 169 -4.49 -15.20 -13.42
C ALA A 169 -5.22 -15.42 -12.08
N PHE A 170 -4.71 -14.83 -11.01
CA PHE A 170 -5.39 -14.89 -9.72
C PHE A 170 -5.07 -13.66 -8.89
N ILE A 171 -5.90 -13.37 -7.91
CA ILE A 171 -5.65 -12.31 -6.91
C ILE A 171 -6.31 -12.68 -5.59
N ASN A 172 -5.64 -12.40 -4.47
CA ASN A 172 -6.17 -12.64 -3.13
C ASN A 172 -6.92 -11.43 -2.58
N THR A 173 -6.34 -10.24 -2.73
CA THR A 173 -6.95 -8.99 -2.27
C THR A 173 -6.59 -7.85 -3.23
N LEU A 174 -7.53 -6.93 -3.44
CA LEU A 174 -7.40 -5.77 -4.31
C LEU A 174 -7.76 -4.51 -3.53
N GLU A 175 -6.84 -3.55 -3.49
CA GLU A 175 -7.10 -2.20 -2.97
C GLU A 175 -6.99 -1.18 -4.11
N VAL A 176 -7.97 -0.29 -4.21
CA VAL A 176 -7.92 0.91 -5.06
C VAL A 176 -8.29 2.11 -4.19
N VAL A 177 -7.31 2.95 -3.91
CA VAL A 177 -7.43 4.03 -2.92
C VAL A 177 -6.89 5.33 -3.51
N LEU A 178 -7.71 6.39 -3.49
CA LEU A 178 -7.25 7.73 -3.84
C LEU A 178 -6.25 8.24 -2.81
N VAL A 179 -5.09 8.73 -3.25
CA VAL A 179 -4.09 9.30 -2.35
C VAL A 179 -4.08 10.83 -2.39
N PRO A 180 -3.54 11.50 -1.36
CA PRO A 180 -3.35 12.95 -1.40
C PRO A 180 -2.40 13.38 -2.51
N ASP A 181 -2.73 14.45 -3.22
CA ASP A 181 -1.94 14.97 -4.35
C ASP A 181 -0.51 15.39 -3.94
N GLN A 182 -0.33 15.77 -2.68
CA GLN A 182 0.96 16.17 -2.10
C GLN A 182 1.97 15.02 -2.02
N LEU A 183 1.50 13.77 -2.12
CA LEU A 183 2.35 12.60 -1.89
C LEU A 183 3.36 12.36 -3.02
N ILE A 184 2.93 12.57 -4.27
CA ILE A 184 3.76 12.38 -5.46
C ILE A 184 3.50 13.57 -6.38
N GLN A 185 4.47 14.49 -6.41
CA GLN A 185 4.44 15.66 -7.28
C GLN A 185 4.75 15.28 -8.73
N ASP A 186 4.39 16.15 -9.67
CA ASP A 186 4.67 15.94 -11.09
C ASP A 186 6.16 16.04 -11.45
N THR A 187 6.94 16.67 -10.58
CA THR A 187 8.37 16.93 -10.77
C THR A 187 9.24 16.10 -9.83
N ALA A 188 10.41 15.71 -10.31
CA ALA A 188 11.46 15.09 -9.50
C ALA A 188 12.85 15.60 -9.88
N GLY A 189 13.78 15.53 -8.94
CA GLY A 189 15.20 15.72 -9.26
C GLY A 189 15.71 14.58 -10.14
N SER A 190 16.60 14.88 -11.08
CA SER A 190 17.29 13.88 -11.89
C SER A 190 18.77 13.88 -11.56
N VAL A 191 19.35 12.68 -11.40
CA VAL A 191 20.80 12.53 -11.19
C VAL A 191 21.56 12.82 -12.49
N GLN A 192 20.95 12.58 -13.65
CA GLN A 192 21.57 12.75 -14.97
C GLN A 192 21.33 14.14 -15.58
N SER A 193 20.35 14.90 -15.08
CA SER A 193 19.94 16.19 -15.64
C SER A 193 19.69 17.23 -14.57
N LEU A 194 20.29 18.42 -14.75
CA LEU A 194 20.05 19.59 -13.89
C LEU A 194 18.64 20.18 -14.06
N MET A 195 17.95 19.87 -15.16
CA MET A 195 16.58 20.36 -15.40
C MET A 195 15.51 19.57 -14.62
N GLY A 196 15.89 18.48 -13.96
CA GLY A 196 14.95 17.57 -13.31
C GLY A 196 14.15 16.75 -14.31
N PHE A 197 13.13 16.05 -13.79
CA PHE A 197 12.14 15.29 -14.55
C PHE A 197 10.77 15.92 -14.31
N GLN A 198 9.97 16.06 -15.38
CA GLN A 198 8.60 16.54 -15.34
C GLN A 198 7.69 15.54 -16.06
N GLY A 199 6.46 15.37 -15.57
CA GLY A 199 5.51 14.41 -16.11
C GLY A 199 5.40 13.11 -15.31
N LEU A 200 5.78 13.11 -14.03
CA LEU A 200 5.53 11.94 -13.15
C LEU A 200 4.05 11.61 -13.07
N THR A 201 3.17 12.60 -13.22
CA THR A 201 1.71 12.39 -13.28
C THR A 201 1.28 11.57 -14.50
N LEU A 202 2.08 11.47 -15.55
CA LEU A 202 1.80 10.63 -16.72
C LEU A 202 2.28 9.18 -16.55
N GLN A 203 3.14 8.93 -15.56
CA GLN A 203 3.74 7.64 -15.31
C GLN A 203 2.93 6.82 -14.30
N ALA A 204 2.87 5.51 -14.54
CA ALA A 204 2.57 4.54 -13.51
C ALA A 204 3.85 4.29 -12.68
N LEU A 205 3.72 4.24 -11.36
CA LEU A 205 4.85 4.06 -10.46
C LEU A 205 4.65 2.79 -9.63
N GLU A 206 5.72 2.01 -9.43
CA GLU A 206 5.73 0.91 -8.47
C GLU A 206 6.55 1.33 -7.24
N THR A 207 6.02 1.11 -6.04
CA THR A 207 6.82 1.27 -4.83
C THR A 207 7.70 0.05 -4.63
N VAL A 208 8.99 0.19 -4.94
CA VAL A 208 9.98 -0.89 -4.74
C VAL A 208 10.49 -0.94 -3.29
N ALA A 209 10.74 0.23 -2.70
CA ALA A 209 11.19 0.34 -1.31
C ALA A 209 10.56 1.56 -0.62
N ARG A 210 10.23 1.38 0.66
CA ARG A 210 9.78 2.44 1.55
C ARG A 210 10.46 2.27 2.90
N VAL A 211 11.37 3.20 3.22
CA VAL A 211 12.38 2.98 4.25
C VAL A 211 12.29 4.04 5.35
N ASN A 212 12.31 3.58 6.60
CA ASN A 212 12.45 4.40 7.80
C ASN A 212 13.93 4.47 8.21
N MET A 213 14.60 5.56 7.88
CA MET A 213 16.05 5.70 8.01
C MET A 213 16.46 5.83 9.49
N GLY A 214 17.17 4.85 10.03
CA GLY A 214 17.60 4.82 11.44
C GLY A 214 16.47 4.53 12.42
N GLY A 215 15.29 4.21 11.92
CA GLY A 215 14.11 3.89 12.70
C GLY A 215 13.74 2.41 12.65
N SER A 216 12.78 2.02 13.48
CA SER A 216 12.17 0.69 13.46
C SER A 216 11.12 0.59 12.36
N THR A 217 10.61 -0.63 12.13
CA THR A 217 9.45 -0.84 11.26
C THR A 217 8.28 0.02 11.71
N ILE A 218 7.63 0.71 10.77
CA ILE A 218 6.35 1.38 10.98
C ILE A 218 5.32 0.52 10.26
N SER A 219 4.42 -0.11 11.02
CA SER A 219 3.35 -0.94 10.47
C SER A 219 2.23 -0.07 9.90
N TYR A 220 1.37 -0.68 9.08
CA TYR A 220 0.24 0.01 8.47
C TYR A 220 -0.72 0.66 9.49
N GLN A 221 -0.86 0.11 10.70
CA GLN A 221 -1.71 0.71 11.76
C GLN A 221 -1.12 2.01 12.31
N ASN A 222 0.19 2.22 12.17
CA ASN A 222 0.90 3.40 12.66
C ASN A 222 1.25 4.37 11.52
N ASP A 223 0.72 4.15 10.31
CA ASP A 223 0.85 5.04 9.16
C ASP A 223 -0.52 5.57 8.75
N THR A 224 -0.57 6.84 8.41
CA THR A 224 -1.82 7.55 8.05
C THR A 224 -2.47 7.04 6.78
N LEU A 225 -1.71 6.38 5.89
CA LEU A 225 -2.17 5.87 4.59
C LEU A 225 -1.97 4.34 4.47
N TRP A 226 -1.92 3.64 5.61
CA TRP A 226 -1.72 2.18 5.70
C TRP A 226 -0.48 1.66 4.97
N ARG A 227 0.58 2.46 4.88
CA ARG A 227 1.86 2.02 4.33
C ARG A 227 2.69 1.34 5.41
N THR A 228 3.51 0.37 5.00
CA THR A 228 4.58 -0.16 5.85
C THR A 228 5.91 0.47 5.48
N TRP A 229 6.66 0.94 6.49
CA TRP A 229 8.02 1.44 6.34
C TRP A 229 9.00 0.47 6.99
N VAL A 230 10.01 0.03 6.25
CA VAL A 230 11.00 -0.93 6.76
C VAL A 230 12.27 -0.22 7.27
N PRO A 231 12.97 -0.77 8.26
CA PRO A 231 14.27 -0.23 8.68
C PRO A 231 15.29 -0.22 7.55
N ASP A 232 16.13 0.80 7.51
CA ASP A 232 17.21 0.92 6.53
C ASP A 232 18.36 -0.07 6.74
N GLN A 233 18.49 -0.62 7.95
CA GLN A 233 19.57 -1.51 8.37
C GLN A 233 19.81 -2.72 7.45
N ARG A 234 18.78 -3.21 6.76
CA ARG A 234 18.91 -4.33 5.83
C ARG A 234 19.55 -3.96 4.50
N PHE A 235 19.51 -2.69 4.14
CA PHE A 235 20.07 -2.15 2.89
C PHE A 235 21.48 -1.57 3.09
N LEU A 236 21.93 -1.38 4.34
CA LEU A 236 23.27 -0.87 4.63
C LEU A 236 24.36 -1.88 4.26
N VAL A 237 25.27 -1.45 3.38
CA VAL A 237 26.46 -2.22 3.00
C VAL A 237 27.47 -2.28 4.15
N GLY A 238 27.72 -1.15 4.81
CA GLY A 238 28.66 -1.02 5.92
C GLY A 238 27.98 -0.62 7.24
N LYS A 239 27.35 -1.58 7.94
CA LYS A 239 26.55 -1.31 9.14
C LYS A 239 27.32 -0.62 10.28
N ASN A 240 28.61 -0.90 10.41
CA ASN A 240 29.49 -0.29 11.41
C ASN A 240 29.88 1.17 11.10
N LEU A 241 29.65 1.63 9.87
CA LEU A 241 29.91 3.00 9.43
C LEU A 241 28.74 3.94 9.74
N ALA A 242 27.62 3.40 10.19
CA ALA A 242 26.38 4.13 10.41
C ALA A 242 25.99 4.11 11.90
N LEU A 243 25.38 5.20 12.36
CA LEU A 243 24.70 5.31 13.64
C LEU A 243 23.28 5.79 13.44
N SER A 244 22.33 5.13 14.09
CA SER A 244 20.94 5.57 14.16
C SER A 244 20.76 6.57 15.31
N VAL A 245 20.05 7.66 15.03
CA VAL A 245 19.66 8.66 16.02
C VAL A 245 18.15 8.91 15.93
N SER A 246 17.54 9.28 17.05
CA SER A 246 16.11 9.55 17.09
C SER A 246 15.77 10.73 17.99
N ASN A 247 14.79 11.52 17.55
CA ASN A 247 14.16 12.56 18.32
C ASN A 247 12.69 12.80 17.90
N ILE A 248 11.90 11.72 17.85
CA ILE A 248 10.52 11.71 17.34
C ILE A 248 9.61 12.74 18.03
N ARG A 249 9.80 12.96 19.34
CA ARG A 249 8.97 13.87 20.14
C ARG A 249 9.09 15.35 19.71
N PHE A 250 10.16 15.72 19.02
CA PHE A 250 10.41 17.10 18.60
C PHE A 250 9.98 17.37 17.15
N VAL A 251 9.45 16.37 16.45
CA VAL A 251 8.92 16.56 15.11
C VAL A 251 7.65 17.41 15.19
N LYS A 252 7.66 18.51 14.43
CA LYS A 252 6.52 19.42 14.27
C LYS A 252 6.28 19.60 12.79
N TYR A 253 5.08 19.26 12.34
CA TYR A 253 4.63 19.64 11.01
C TYR A 253 4.33 21.13 10.99
N VAL A 254 4.80 21.81 9.96
CA VAL A 254 4.56 23.24 9.75
C VAL A 254 3.49 23.41 8.69
N GLU A 255 2.72 24.49 8.79
CA GLU A 255 1.78 24.89 7.75
C GLU A 255 2.52 25.05 6.41
N ASP A 256 1.88 24.61 5.32
CA ASP A 256 2.45 24.54 3.96
C ASP A 256 3.72 23.68 3.80
N GLY A 257 4.12 22.93 4.84
CA GLY A 257 5.26 22.03 4.80
C GLY A 257 4.90 20.56 4.63
N SER A 258 5.77 19.69 5.14
CA SER A 258 5.50 18.26 5.20
C SER A 258 4.29 17.96 6.08
N THR A 259 3.47 17.01 5.65
CA THR A 259 2.31 16.54 6.40
C THR A 259 2.49 15.09 6.82
N GLU A 260 1.67 14.64 7.77
CA GLU A 260 1.62 13.24 8.19
C GLU A 260 1.20 12.28 7.06
N TYR A 261 0.56 12.79 6.00
CA TYR A 261 0.25 12.02 4.80
C TYR A 261 1.50 11.73 3.97
N ILE A 262 2.44 12.68 3.89
CA ILE A 262 3.71 12.44 3.17
C ILE A 262 4.50 11.35 3.88
N ALA A 263 4.71 11.48 5.19
CA ALA A 263 5.30 10.44 6.03
C ALA A 263 4.95 10.70 7.51
N PRO A 264 4.85 9.65 8.35
CA PRO A 264 4.58 9.81 9.77
C PRO A 264 5.78 10.42 10.51
N ASN A 265 5.55 10.92 11.72
CA ASN A 265 6.55 11.66 12.48
C ASN A 265 7.74 10.78 12.88
N SER A 266 7.53 9.48 13.01
CA SER A 266 8.56 8.47 13.24
C SER A 266 9.58 8.40 12.11
N VAL A 267 9.21 8.74 10.87
CA VAL A 267 10.15 8.85 9.74
C VAL A 267 11.04 10.08 9.89
N TYR A 268 10.46 11.27 10.05
CA TYR A 268 11.23 12.52 10.21
C TYR A 268 12.02 12.57 11.52
N GLY A 269 11.55 11.84 12.53
CA GLY A 269 12.11 11.80 13.87
C GLY A 269 13.25 10.81 14.02
N THR A 270 13.63 10.08 12.98
CA THR A 270 14.76 9.15 12.99
C THR A 270 15.69 9.43 11.81
N CYS A 271 16.98 9.14 11.98
CA CYS A 271 17.97 9.32 10.93
C CYS A 271 19.13 8.34 11.13
N THR A 272 19.69 7.85 10.04
CA THR A 272 21.00 7.19 10.01
C THR A 272 22.06 8.19 9.57
N ARG A 273 23.09 8.39 10.39
CA ARG A 273 24.20 9.30 10.13
C ARG A 273 25.55 8.59 10.13
N MET A 274 26.57 9.26 9.60
CA MET A 274 27.96 8.79 9.68
C MET A 274 28.39 8.55 11.12
N ASN A 275 29.06 7.42 11.34
CA ASN A 275 29.71 7.08 12.60
C ASN A 275 31.05 7.82 12.78
N SER A 276 31.00 9.15 12.85
CA SER A 276 32.18 10.03 12.99
C SER A 276 32.29 10.64 14.40
N VAL A 277 31.67 10.01 15.40
CA VAL A 277 31.62 10.55 16.78
C VAL A 277 33.01 10.69 17.40
N ASN A 278 33.92 9.79 17.06
CA ASN A 278 35.28 9.78 17.60
C ASN A 278 36.26 10.63 16.80
N ASP A 279 35.92 10.98 15.56
CA ASP A 279 36.77 11.76 14.67
C ASP A 279 35.93 12.50 13.64
N SER A 280 35.80 13.81 13.81
CA SER A 280 35.06 14.69 12.90
C SER A 280 35.72 14.87 11.54
N SER A 281 36.99 14.47 11.39
CA SER A 281 37.72 14.47 10.11
C SER A 281 37.54 13.17 9.31
N SER A 282 36.77 12.21 9.84
CA SER A 282 36.45 10.95 9.16
C SER A 282 35.88 11.18 7.77
N ASN A 283 36.47 10.54 6.77
CA ASN A 283 36.05 10.63 5.37
C ASN A 283 35.70 9.23 4.83
N PHE A 284 34.42 8.86 4.92
CA PHE A 284 33.88 7.62 4.39
C PHE A 284 32.41 7.80 4.00
N ASN A 285 31.90 6.88 3.18
CA ASN A 285 30.50 6.89 2.75
C ASN A 285 29.66 5.93 3.60
N VAL A 286 28.46 6.36 3.98
CA VAL A 286 27.38 5.45 4.39
C VAL A 286 26.59 5.12 3.14
N THR A 287 26.53 3.83 2.80
CA THR A 287 25.98 3.35 1.52
C THR A 287 24.83 2.40 1.77
N TRP A 288 23.71 2.65 1.07
CA TRP A 288 22.57 1.76 0.99
C TRP A 288 22.48 1.16 -0.41
N GLU A 289 22.21 -0.13 -0.49
CA GLU A 289 22.04 -0.86 -1.74
C GLU A 289 20.59 -1.37 -1.84
N PHE A 290 19.98 -1.16 -3.01
CA PHE A 290 18.62 -1.56 -3.32
C PHE A 290 18.63 -2.37 -4.61
N ASP A 291 18.15 -3.61 -4.54
CA ASP A 291 17.96 -4.44 -5.71
C ASP A 291 16.78 -3.92 -6.53
N MET A 292 17.04 -3.60 -7.80
CA MET A 292 16.06 -3.08 -8.74
C MET A 292 16.07 -3.93 -9.99
N ASP A 293 14.90 -4.12 -10.59
CA ASP A 293 14.78 -4.80 -11.87
C ASP A 293 15.39 -3.92 -13.00
N PRO A 294 16.25 -4.48 -13.86
CA PRO A 294 16.83 -3.73 -14.97
C PRO A 294 15.76 -3.25 -15.96
N GLY A 295 15.88 -2.02 -16.45
CA GLY A 295 14.97 -1.47 -17.47
C GLY A 295 13.70 -0.82 -16.93
N PHE A 296 13.54 -0.70 -15.61
CA PHE A 296 12.64 0.30 -15.02
C PHE A 296 13.04 1.70 -15.50
N GLN A 297 12.07 2.46 -15.98
CA GLN A 297 12.22 3.86 -16.39
C GLN A 297 11.79 4.80 -15.27
#